data_AF-A0A6H1ZRD8-F1
#
_entry.id   AF-A0A6H1ZRD8-F1
#
_cell.length_a   1.000
_cell.length_b   1.000
_cell.length_c   1.000
_cell.angle_alpha   90.00
_cell.angle_beta   90.00
_cell.angle_gamma   90.00
#
_symmetry.space_group_name_H-M   'P 1'
#
loop_
_entity.id
_entity.type
_entity.pdbx_description
1 polymer ?
#
loop_
_entity_poly.entity_id
_entity_poly.type
_entity_poly.pdbx_seq_one_letter_code
_entity_poly.pdbx_strand_id
1 'polypeptide(L)'
;MGTNFYYFEDRKKHRQHIGKRSAAGPFCWDCGVSLCADGNNGVHFSKRWLGECPKCGQKPIEEDLGVSSAGRELGFNKMKPKTKNGVASCSSFTWAISPVDFKKLRGGHIWDEYDRKVKDFAAVLSECPIQRFDMIGREFS
;
A
#
# COMPACT_ATOMS: atom_id res chain seq x y z
N MET A 1 -5.83 7.50 5.95
CA MET A 1 -6.87 6.82 5.16
C MET A 1 -6.23 5.68 4.40
N GLY A 2 -6.94 4.57 4.24
CA GLY A 2 -6.42 3.37 3.60
C GLY A 2 -7.51 2.35 3.36
N THR A 3 -7.25 1.41 2.46
CA THR A 3 -8.18 0.37 2.01
C THR A 3 -7.85 -0.96 2.69
N ASN A 4 -8.80 -1.56 3.42
CA ASN A 4 -8.63 -2.92 3.95
C ASN A 4 -8.90 -3.99 2.87
N PHE A 5 -8.20 -5.12 2.96
CA PHE A 5 -8.30 -6.26 2.03
C PHE A 5 -8.61 -7.55 2.77
N TYR A 6 -9.51 -8.35 2.20
CA TYR A 6 -10.05 -9.55 2.81
C TYR A 6 -10.00 -10.72 1.83
N TYR A 7 -9.68 -11.90 2.35
CA TYR A 7 -9.75 -13.17 1.64
C TYR A 7 -11.06 -13.88 1.97
N PHE A 8 -11.65 -14.51 0.95
CA PHE A 8 -12.86 -15.31 1.08
C PHE A 8 -12.67 -16.65 0.36
N GLU A 9 -12.74 -17.75 1.13
CA GLU A 9 -12.58 -19.12 0.61
C GLU A 9 -13.77 -19.58 -0.24
N ASP A 10 -15.02 -19.24 0.16
CA ASP A 10 -16.22 -19.49 -0.63
C ASP A 10 -17.38 -18.54 -0.27
N ARG A 11 -18.13 -18.07 -1.29
CA ARG A 11 -19.33 -17.17 -1.23
C ARG A 11 -19.50 -16.31 0.04
N LYS A 12 -18.47 -15.55 0.44
CA LYS A 12 -18.48 -14.64 1.60
C LYS A 12 -18.67 -15.27 2.99
N LYS A 13 -18.59 -16.60 3.16
CA LYS A 13 -18.85 -17.26 4.48
C LYS A 13 -17.71 -17.11 5.49
N HIS A 14 -16.46 -17.17 5.02
CA HIS A 14 -15.29 -16.99 5.87
C HIS A 14 -14.50 -15.78 5.36
N ARG A 15 -14.52 -14.70 6.14
CA ARG A 15 -13.80 -13.46 5.87
C ARG A 15 -12.52 -13.46 6.70
N GLN A 16 -11.37 -13.50 6.04
CA GLN A 16 -10.08 -13.33 6.70
C GLN A 16 -9.47 -11.99 6.30
N HIS A 17 -9.12 -11.15 7.27
CA HIS A 17 -8.43 -9.90 7.01
C HIS A 17 -6.99 -10.18 6.57
N ILE A 18 -6.60 -9.68 5.39
CA ILE A 18 -5.26 -9.86 4.82
C ILE A 18 -4.34 -8.71 5.25
N GLY A 19 -4.88 -7.49 5.24
CA GLY A 19 -4.15 -6.29 5.62
C GLY A 19 -4.76 -5.03 5.04
N LYS A 20 -4.08 -3.90 5.24
CA LYS A 20 -4.53 -2.57 4.83
C LYS A 20 -3.48 -1.88 3.98
N ARG A 21 -3.89 -1.35 2.83
CA ARG A 21 -3.09 -0.40 2.05
C ARG A 21 -3.37 1.02 2.54
N SER A 22 -2.36 1.85 2.68
CA SER A 22 -2.51 3.25 3.10
C SER A 22 -1.57 4.15 2.31
N ALA A 23 -1.97 5.39 2.04
CA ALA A 23 -1.05 6.38 1.47
C ALA A 23 0.15 6.59 2.41
N ALA A 24 1.36 6.59 1.85
CA ALA A 24 2.61 6.61 2.60
C ALA A 24 3.58 7.72 2.14
N GLY A 25 3.05 8.72 1.43
CA GLY A 25 3.81 9.90 0.99
C GLY A 25 4.84 9.61 -0.12
N PRO A 26 5.76 10.56 -0.36
CA PRO A 26 6.77 10.43 -1.42
C PRO A 26 7.80 9.33 -1.13
N PHE A 27 8.11 8.58 -2.19
CA PHE A 27 9.10 7.50 -2.19
C PHE A 27 9.92 7.57 -3.47
N CYS A 28 11.24 7.41 -3.33
CA CYS A 28 12.12 7.26 -4.49
C CYS A 28 12.10 5.81 -4.95
N TRP A 29 11.37 5.57 -6.04
CA TRP A 29 11.20 4.25 -6.64
C TRP A 29 12.49 3.70 -7.23
N ASP A 30 13.35 4.58 -7.74
CA ASP A 30 14.66 4.18 -8.30
C ASP A 30 15.64 3.76 -7.19
N CYS A 31 15.62 4.45 -6.04
CA CYS A 31 16.57 4.22 -4.95
C CYS A 31 16.04 3.32 -3.81
N GLY A 32 14.76 2.99 -3.84
CA GLY A 32 14.08 2.18 -2.83
C GLY A 32 14.03 2.84 -1.45
N VAL A 33 13.86 4.16 -1.37
CA VAL A 33 13.85 4.90 -0.08
C VAL A 33 12.66 5.84 0.05
N SER A 34 12.07 5.86 1.24
CA SER A 34 11.07 6.87 1.61
C SER A 34 11.72 8.24 1.80
N LEU A 35 10.99 9.31 1.49
CA LEU A 35 11.38 10.67 1.84
C LEU A 35 10.87 11.09 3.22
N CYS A 36 10.26 10.17 3.98
CA CYS A 36 10.01 10.39 5.41
C CYS A 36 11.34 10.46 6.14
N ALA A 37 11.61 11.56 6.85
CA ALA A 37 12.87 11.75 7.58
C ALA A 37 13.05 10.75 8.72
N ASP A 38 11.95 10.17 9.22
CA ASP A 38 11.92 9.12 10.24
C ASP A 38 11.93 7.71 9.62
N GLY A 39 12.20 7.61 8.32
CA GLY A 39 12.23 6.37 7.56
C GLY A 39 10.85 5.72 7.38
N ASN A 40 10.86 4.47 6.93
CA ASN A 40 9.65 3.71 6.60
C ASN A 40 8.71 3.53 7.79
N ASN A 41 9.24 3.46 9.01
CA ASN A 41 8.42 3.35 10.22
C ASN A 41 7.64 4.63 10.49
N GLY A 42 8.14 5.80 10.07
CA GLY A 42 7.53 7.10 10.35
C GLY A 42 6.42 7.52 9.39
N VAL A 43 6.19 6.83 8.26
CA VAL A 43 5.36 7.33 7.15
C VAL A 43 3.89 7.65 7.50
N HIS A 44 3.38 7.17 8.63
CA HIS A 44 2.03 7.45 9.09
C HIS A 44 1.93 8.42 10.27
N PHE A 45 3.06 8.84 10.83
CA PHE A 45 3.10 9.65 12.06
C PHE A 45 4.01 10.87 11.94
N SER A 46 4.98 10.82 11.02
CA SER A 46 5.96 11.87 10.83
C SER A 46 5.34 13.10 10.17
N LYS A 47 5.78 14.25 10.62
CA LYS A 47 5.54 15.55 9.97
C LYS A 47 6.75 16.02 9.16
N ARG A 48 7.85 15.25 9.15
CA ARG A 48 9.13 15.63 8.55
C ARG A 48 9.34 14.88 7.25
N TRP A 49 9.21 15.59 6.15
CA TRP A 49 9.41 15.07 4.80
C TRP A 49 10.56 15.80 4.14
N LEU A 50 11.46 15.04 3.52
CA LEU A 50 12.58 15.57 2.75
C LEU A 50 12.07 16.17 1.44
N GLY A 51 12.70 17.26 0.98
CA GLY A 51 12.37 17.90 -0.29
C GLY A 51 12.91 17.17 -1.52
N GLU A 52 13.84 16.22 -1.32
CA GLU A 52 14.48 15.43 -2.37
C GLU A 52 14.96 14.08 -1.82
N CYS A 53 15.24 13.15 -2.73
CA CYS A 53 15.78 11.85 -2.38
C CYS A 53 17.20 11.98 -1.82
N PRO A 54 17.47 11.47 -0.60
CA PRO A 54 18.80 11.59 0.02
C PRO A 54 19.89 10.74 -0.67
N LYS A 55 19.51 9.87 -1.62
CA LYS A 55 20.46 9.04 -2.37
C LYS A 55 20.80 9.59 -3.76
N CYS A 56 19.83 10.14 -4.48
CA CYS A 56 20.01 10.58 -5.88
C CYS A 56 19.66 12.04 -6.15
N GLY A 57 19.19 12.80 -5.16
CA GLY A 57 18.85 14.23 -5.29
C GLY A 57 17.59 14.52 -6.13
N GLN A 58 16.90 13.50 -6.65
CA GLN A 58 15.65 13.72 -7.37
C GLN A 58 14.56 14.29 -6.46
N LYS A 59 13.75 15.21 -7.00
CA LYS A 59 12.65 15.86 -6.28
C LYS A 59 11.32 15.14 -6.55
N PRO A 60 10.34 15.22 -5.62
CA PRO A 60 9.00 14.71 -5.85
C PRO A 60 8.38 15.27 -7.14
N ILE A 61 7.86 14.36 -7.95
CA ILE A 61 7.05 14.70 -9.12
C ILE A 61 5.68 15.16 -8.61
N GLU A 62 5.15 16.22 -9.21
CA GLU A 62 3.80 16.68 -8.91
C GLU A 62 2.77 15.67 -9.41
N GLU A 63 1.85 15.27 -8.53
CA GLU A 63 0.79 14.31 -8.84
C GLU A 63 -0.57 14.87 -8.42
N ASP A 64 -1.55 14.76 -9.32
CA ASP A 64 -2.94 15.06 -8.99
C ASP A 64 -3.62 13.90 -8.24
N LEU A 65 -4.90 14.08 -7.89
CA LEU A 65 -5.72 13.04 -7.27
C LEU A 65 -6.02 11.85 -8.22
N GLY A 66 -5.87 12.02 -9.53
CA GLY A 66 -6.06 10.97 -10.52
C GLY A 66 -4.90 9.96 -10.57
N VAL A 67 -3.70 10.36 -10.10
CA VAL A 67 -2.47 9.55 -10.19
C VAL A 67 -1.84 9.24 -8.83
N SER A 68 -2.01 10.11 -7.84
CA SER A 68 -1.38 9.94 -6.52
C SER A 68 -1.93 8.74 -5.74
N SER A 69 -1.12 8.22 -4.82
CA SER A 69 -1.56 7.18 -3.88
C SER A 69 -2.60 7.71 -2.89
N ALA A 70 -2.53 8.98 -2.49
CA ALA A 70 -3.58 9.62 -1.70
C ALA A 70 -4.91 9.66 -2.47
N GLY A 71 -4.86 10.07 -3.75
CA GLY A 71 -6.02 10.02 -4.63
C GLY A 71 -6.63 8.64 -4.78
N ARG A 72 -5.81 7.58 -4.73
CA ARG A 72 -6.28 6.19 -4.76
C ARG A 72 -7.06 5.81 -3.50
N GLU A 73 -6.51 6.11 -2.32
CA GLU A 73 -7.20 5.83 -1.05
C GLU A 73 -8.50 6.63 -0.88
N LEU A 74 -8.62 7.76 -1.59
CA LEU A 74 -9.83 8.58 -1.64
C LEU A 74 -10.80 8.21 -2.77
N GLY A 75 -10.45 7.23 -3.62
CA GLY A 75 -11.28 6.77 -4.74
C GLY A 75 -11.24 7.61 -6.01
N PHE A 76 -10.39 8.64 -6.08
CA PHE A 76 -10.18 9.46 -7.28
C PHE A 76 -9.28 8.76 -8.32
N ASN A 77 -8.20 8.10 -7.88
CA ASN A 77 -7.32 7.35 -8.77
C ASN A 77 -7.85 5.92 -9.00
N LYS A 78 -8.39 5.71 -10.20
CA LYS A 78 -8.93 4.42 -10.69
C LYS A 78 -7.97 3.69 -11.64
N MET A 79 -6.75 4.20 -11.84
CA MET A 79 -5.77 3.57 -12.72
C MET A 79 -5.36 2.20 -12.18
N LYS A 80 -5.00 1.27 -13.08
CA LYS A 80 -4.44 -0.02 -12.66
C LYS A 80 -3.16 0.22 -11.83
N PRO A 81 -3.02 -0.44 -10.65
CA PRO A 81 -1.82 -0.32 -9.85
C PRO A 81 -0.54 -0.67 -10.62
N LYS A 82 0.50 0.14 -10.46
CA LYS A 82 1.80 -0.09 -11.08
C LYS A 82 2.94 0.54 -10.29
N THR A 83 4.13 -0.06 -10.39
CA THR A 83 5.38 0.57 -9.96
C THR A 83 5.58 1.90 -10.69
N LYS A 84 6.08 2.90 -9.98
CA LYS A 84 6.43 4.21 -10.53
C LYS A 84 7.95 4.32 -10.67
N ASN A 85 8.43 5.44 -11.23
CA ASN A 85 9.85 5.77 -11.35
C ASN A 85 10.13 7.11 -10.67
N GLY A 86 11.39 7.38 -10.36
CA GLY A 86 11.80 8.62 -9.69
C GLY A 86 11.16 8.79 -8.31
N VAL A 87 10.98 10.03 -7.88
CA VAL A 87 10.30 10.33 -6.60
C VAL A 87 8.83 10.61 -6.83
N ALA A 88 7.96 9.69 -6.41
CA ALA A 88 6.51 9.81 -6.56
C ALA A 88 5.80 9.26 -5.32
N SER A 89 4.52 9.58 -5.14
CA SER A 89 3.75 9.03 -4.02
C SER A 89 3.67 7.51 -4.11
N CYS A 90 3.74 6.86 -2.94
CA CYS A 90 3.53 5.44 -2.81
C CYS A 90 2.44 5.13 -1.78
N SER A 91 2.02 3.87 -1.78
CA SER A 91 1.28 3.32 -0.66
C SER A 91 2.21 2.49 0.22
N SER A 92 1.77 2.19 1.42
CA SER A 92 2.31 1.13 2.26
C SER A 92 1.28 0.02 2.39
N PHE A 93 1.73 -1.21 2.63
CA PHE A 93 0.84 -2.31 3.00
C PHE A 93 1.17 -2.80 4.40
N THR A 94 0.19 -2.77 5.30
CA THR A 94 0.30 -3.35 6.64
C THR A 94 -0.41 -4.69 6.64
N TRP A 95 0.33 -5.76 6.90
CA TRP A 95 -0.19 -7.12 6.88
C TRP A 95 -0.91 -7.45 8.19
N ALA A 96 -2.11 -8.01 8.07
CA ALA A 96 -2.87 -8.59 9.18
C ALA A 96 -2.59 -10.09 9.35
N ILE A 97 -2.00 -10.75 8.34
CA ILE A 97 -1.60 -12.16 8.38
C ILE A 97 -0.15 -12.33 7.93
N SER A 98 0.47 -13.43 8.36
CA SER A 98 1.85 -13.70 7.97
C SER A 98 1.95 -14.01 6.46
N PRO A 99 3.08 -13.68 5.79
CA PRO A 99 3.32 -14.10 4.40
C PRO A 99 3.23 -15.61 4.20
N VAL A 100 3.57 -16.39 5.23
CA VAL A 100 3.49 -17.86 5.21
C VAL A 100 2.03 -18.30 5.14
N ASP A 101 1.16 -17.71 5.96
CA ASP A 101 -0.26 -18.07 5.97
C ASP A 101 -0.99 -17.52 4.74
N PHE A 102 -0.62 -16.32 4.28
CA PHE A 102 -1.11 -15.79 3.00
C PHE A 102 -0.83 -16.75 1.83
N LYS A 103 0.36 -17.37 1.78
CA LYS A 103 0.71 -18.35 0.75
C LYS A 103 -0.09 -19.64 0.81
N LYS A 104 -0.65 -19.99 1.97
CA LYS A 104 -1.49 -21.18 2.17
C LYS A 104 -2.93 -20.96 1.71
N LEU A 105 -3.35 -19.71 1.48
CA LEU A 105 -4.68 -19.41 0.96
C LEU A 105 -4.82 -20.01 -0.46
N ARG A 106 -5.84 -20.84 -0.67
CA ARG A 106 -6.11 -21.57 -1.91
C ARG A 106 -7.60 -21.55 -2.23
N GLY A 107 -7.94 -21.38 -3.51
CA GLY A 107 -9.31 -21.53 -4.02
C GLY A 107 -10.24 -20.32 -3.84
N GLY A 108 -9.86 -19.31 -3.05
CA GLY A 108 -10.69 -18.16 -2.75
C GLY A 108 -10.44 -16.91 -3.59
N HIS A 109 -11.00 -15.79 -3.12
CA HIS A 109 -10.93 -14.48 -3.77
C HIS A 109 -10.56 -13.37 -2.79
N ILE A 110 -9.78 -12.39 -3.27
CA ILE A 110 -9.46 -11.18 -2.52
C ILE A 110 -10.46 -10.09 -2.88
N TRP A 111 -10.98 -9.42 -1.87
CA TRP A 111 -11.88 -8.30 -1.99
C TRP A 111 -11.36 -7.15 -1.14
N ASP A 112 -11.63 -5.92 -1.55
CA ASP A 112 -11.40 -4.78 -0.68
C ASP A 112 -12.61 -4.49 0.22
N GLU A 113 -12.47 -3.53 1.14
CA GLU A 113 -13.52 -3.15 2.08
C GLU A 113 -14.78 -2.57 1.44
N TYR A 114 -14.71 -2.21 0.16
CA TYR A 114 -15.83 -1.69 -0.62
C TYR A 114 -16.50 -2.80 -1.45
N ASP A 115 -16.28 -4.07 -1.11
CA ASP A 115 -16.81 -5.22 -1.82
C ASP A 115 -16.42 -5.25 -3.31
N ARG A 116 -15.22 -4.76 -3.66
CA ARG A 116 -14.69 -4.88 -5.02
C ARG A 116 -13.71 -6.04 -5.10
N LYS A 117 -13.93 -6.95 -6.05
CA LYS A 117 -13.05 -8.10 -6.29
C LYS A 117 -11.70 -7.65 -6.84
N VAL A 118 -10.63 -7.98 -6.15
CA VAL A 118 -9.24 -7.68 -6.55
C VAL A 118 -8.71 -8.85 -7.37
N LYS A 119 -8.58 -8.65 -8.68
CA LYS A 119 -8.11 -9.69 -9.62
C LYS A 119 -6.60 -9.90 -9.57
N ASP A 120 -5.85 -8.84 -9.30
CA ASP A 120 -4.38 -8.81 -9.35
C ASP A 120 -3.85 -8.16 -8.08
N PHE A 121 -3.71 -8.95 -7.02
CA PHE A 121 -3.24 -8.47 -5.73
C PHE A 121 -1.72 -8.19 -5.74
N ALA A 122 -0.97 -8.86 -6.62
CA ALA A 122 0.45 -8.56 -6.80
C ALA A 122 0.66 -7.13 -7.32
N ALA A 123 -0.19 -6.65 -8.21
CA ALA A 123 -0.18 -5.24 -8.64
C ALA A 123 -0.52 -4.28 -7.50
N VAL A 124 -1.39 -4.66 -6.56
CA VAL A 124 -1.63 -3.83 -5.35
C VAL A 124 -0.36 -3.72 -4.52
N LEU A 125 0.36 -4.84 -4.32
CA LEU A 125 1.60 -4.86 -3.55
C LEU A 125 2.76 -4.16 -4.27
N SER A 126 2.78 -4.11 -5.60
CA SER A 126 3.82 -3.38 -6.35
C SER A 126 3.74 -1.86 -6.17
N GLU A 127 2.56 -1.33 -5.82
CA GLU A 127 2.40 0.06 -5.38
C GLU A 127 2.77 0.28 -3.90
N CYS A 128 3.12 -0.78 -3.19
CA CYS A 128 3.38 -0.80 -1.74
C CYS A 128 4.83 -1.21 -1.42
N PRO A 129 5.84 -0.38 -1.77
CA PRO A 129 7.24 -0.70 -1.48
C PRO A 129 7.53 -0.76 0.03
N ILE A 130 6.70 -0.10 0.83
CA ILE A 130 6.78 -0.13 2.30
C ILE A 130 5.80 -1.17 2.81
N GLN A 131 6.30 -2.31 3.27
CA GLN A 131 5.49 -3.38 3.84
C GLN A 131 5.78 -3.55 5.34
N ARG A 132 4.71 -3.60 6.13
CA ARG A 132 4.76 -3.70 7.59
C ARG A 132 4.19 -5.02 8.07
N PHE A 133 4.93 -5.69 8.95
CA PHE A 133 4.61 -7.02 9.49
C PHE A 133 4.49 -7.02 11.02
N ASP A 134 4.79 -5.89 11.67
CA ASP A 134 4.71 -5.70 13.12
C ASP A 134 3.28 -5.75 13.68
N MET A 135 2.28 -5.79 12.78
CA MET A 135 0.86 -5.75 13.12
C MET A 135 0.08 -7.01 12.72
N ILE A 136 0.79 -8.11 12.39
CA ILE A 136 0.15 -9.41 12.11
C ILE A 136 -0.74 -9.82 13.30
N GLY A 137 -1.93 -10.33 13.00
CA GLY A 137 -2.95 -10.72 13.98
C GLY A 137 -3.86 -9.59 14.45
N ARG A 138 -3.65 -8.35 13.97
CA ARG A 138 -4.50 -7.20 14.32
C ARG A 138 -5.51 -6.88 13.22
N GLU A 139 -6.66 -6.35 13.64
CA GLU A 139 -7.58 -5.66 12.75
C GLU A 139 -7.25 -4.18 12.66
N PHE A 140 -7.52 -3.58 11.50
CA PHE A 140 -7.24 -2.18 11.23
C PHE A 140 -8.57 -1.44 11.01
N SER A 141 -8.81 -0.40 11.80
CA SER A 141 -9.88 0.58 11.54
C SER A 141 -9.50 1.48 10.39
#